data_AF-A0A7J8RDJ4-F1
#
_entry.id   AF-A0A7J8RDJ4-F1
#
_cell.length_a   1.000
_cell.length_b   1.000
_cell.length_c   1.000
_cell.angle_alpha   90.00
_cell.angle_beta   90.00
_cell.angle_gamma   90.00
#
_symmetry.space_group_name_H-M   'P 1'
#
loop_
_entity.id
_entity.type
_entity.pdbx_description
1 polymer ?
#
loop_
_entity_poly.entity_id
_entity_poly.type
_entity_poly.pdbx_seq_one_letter_code
_entity_poly.pdbx_strand_id
1 'polypeptide(L)'
;MHIHYAEEIDPSSVYSEVHWRNYRVVFWVNPSDQYETGASRGYPIFIWEQLFNIPLINVVISEHKFLSLEVMRIGGNPGPSRGYIVVGRAKVALPKVLGIKECQRVGLVRLVDGQTVGEGHIIISLTLIQLIGYLGIEAPFNNLNGEGREGVEENNISRGRDDPPVDVGGLKFSA
;
A
#
# COMPACT_ATOMS: atom_id res chain seq x y z
N MET A 1 3.34 9.16 9.00
CA MET A 1 2.05 8.49 9.34
C MET A 1 2.28 7.00 9.41
N HIS A 2 1.72 6.32 10.40
CA HIS A 2 1.78 4.88 10.55
C HIS A 2 0.35 4.32 10.58
N ILE A 3 0.01 3.39 9.69
CA ILE A 3 -1.21 2.58 9.76
C ILE A 3 -0.87 1.27 10.46
N HIS A 4 -1.47 1.03 11.63
CA HIS A 4 -1.19 -0.14 12.45
C HIS A 4 -2.07 -1.32 12.04
N TYR A 5 -3.34 -1.27 12.43
CA TYR A 5 -4.33 -2.32 12.18
C TYR A 5 -5.73 -1.71 12.15
N ALA A 6 -6.70 -2.52 11.72
CA ALA A 6 -8.11 -2.24 11.89
C ALA A 6 -8.82 -3.42 12.55
N GLU A 7 -9.94 -3.13 13.17
CA GLU A 7 -10.74 -4.10 13.93
C GLU A 7 -12.24 -3.85 13.72
N GLU A 8 -13.02 -4.91 13.92
CA GLU A 8 -14.50 -4.87 13.92
C GLU A 8 -15.12 -4.39 12.60
N ILE A 9 -14.38 -4.49 11.49
CA ILE A 9 -14.88 -4.26 10.13
C ILE A 9 -15.53 -5.55 9.63
N ASP A 10 -16.68 -5.43 8.95
CA ASP A 10 -17.49 -6.56 8.50
C ASP A 10 -17.91 -7.48 9.67
N PRO A 11 -18.68 -6.99 10.66
CA PRO A 11 -18.97 -7.72 11.90
C PRO A 11 -19.61 -9.09 11.66
N SER A 12 -19.27 -10.07 12.51
CA SER A 12 -19.68 -11.47 12.33
C SER A 12 -21.19 -11.68 12.48
N SER A 13 -21.87 -10.76 13.16
CA SER A 13 -23.33 -10.72 13.23
C SER A 13 -23.99 -10.50 11.86
N VAL A 14 -23.29 -9.87 10.92
CA VAL A 14 -23.75 -9.61 9.54
C VAL A 14 -23.12 -10.60 8.57
N TYR A 15 -21.87 -11.00 8.81
CA TYR A 15 -21.09 -11.85 7.91
C TYR A 15 -20.56 -13.10 8.61
N SER A 16 -21.46 -13.96 9.10
CA SER A 16 -21.13 -15.15 9.89
C SER A 16 -20.23 -16.17 9.17
N GLU A 17 -20.32 -16.23 7.84
CA GLU A 17 -19.57 -17.17 6.98
C GLU A 17 -18.15 -16.67 6.63
N VAL A 18 -17.79 -15.45 7.04
CA VAL A 18 -16.50 -14.86 6.68
C VAL A 18 -15.44 -15.27 7.67
N HIS A 19 -14.46 -16.04 7.19
CA HIS A 19 -13.30 -16.44 8.00
C HIS A 19 -12.08 -15.54 7.77
N TRP A 20 -12.00 -14.87 6.62
CA TRP A 20 -10.94 -13.92 6.27
C TRP A 20 -11.34 -13.12 5.04
N ARG A 21 -10.79 -11.91 4.92
CA ARG A 21 -10.87 -11.06 3.73
C ARG A 21 -9.53 -10.37 3.51
N ASN A 22 -9.32 -9.86 2.29
CA ASN A 22 -8.17 -9.03 1.98
C ASN A 22 -8.59 -7.57 2.03
N TYR A 23 -7.81 -6.75 2.71
CA TYR A 23 -8.07 -5.33 2.86
C TYR A 23 -6.84 -4.50 2.54
N ARG A 24 -7.09 -3.27 2.12
CA ARG A 24 -6.08 -2.23 2.03
C ARG A 24 -6.66 -0.91 2.52
N VAL A 25 -5.78 0.03 2.82
CA VAL A 25 -6.17 1.40 3.14
C VAL A 25 -5.68 2.30 2.02
N VAL A 26 -6.56 3.13 1.49
CA VAL A 26 -6.23 4.23 0.59
C VAL A 26 -6.40 5.52 1.38
N PHE A 27 -5.46 6.44 1.30
CA PHE A 27 -5.51 7.68 2.08
C PHE A 27 -4.82 8.82 1.36
N TRP A 28 -5.23 10.04 1.71
CA TRP A 28 -4.72 11.26 1.10
C TRP A 28 -5.00 12.47 1.99
N VAL A 29 -4.17 13.49 1.85
CA VAL A 29 -4.45 14.84 2.37
C VAL A 29 -4.94 15.73 1.23
N ASN A 30 -4.17 15.78 0.14
CA ASN A 30 -4.59 16.32 -1.14
C ASN A 30 -5.20 15.18 -1.99
N PRO A 31 -6.44 15.31 -2.50
CA PRO A 31 -7.07 14.28 -3.34
C PRO A 31 -6.27 13.84 -4.58
N SER A 32 -5.35 14.70 -5.03
CA SER A 32 -4.46 14.41 -6.18
C SER A 32 -3.30 13.49 -5.82
N ASP A 33 -2.94 13.39 -4.54
CA ASP A 33 -1.77 12.65 -4.03
C ASP A 33 -2.26 11.49 -3.15
N GLN A 34 -2.69 10.40 -3.78
CA GLN A 34 -3.20 9.22 -3.09
C GLN A 34 -2.08 8.25 -2.76
N TYR A 35 -2.19 7.67 -1.57
CA TYR A 35 -1.29 6.64 -1.05
C TYR A 35 -2.10 5.42 -0.69
N GLU A 36 -1.45 4.26 -0.72
CA GLU A 36 -2.11 3.00 -0.42
C GLU A 36 -1.20 2.06 0.36
N THR A 37 -1.80 1.28 1.26
CA THR A 37 -1.11 0.15 1.86
C THR A 37 -1.06 -1.04 0.89
N GLY A 38 -0.10 -1.93 1.17
CA GLY A 38 -0.18 -3.30 0.67
C GLY A 38 -1.46 -4.00 1.15
N ALA A 39 -1.91 -5.02 0.41
CA ALA A 39 -3.03 -5.85 0.83
C ALA A 39 -2.65 -6.65 2.09
N SER A 40 -3.56 -6.70 3.07
CA SER A 40 -3.44 -7.53 4.26
C SER A 40 -4.64 -8.45 4.40
N ARG A 41 -4.38 -9.70 4.78
CA ARG A 41 -5.40 -10.74 4.97
C ARG A 41 -5.70 -10.88 6.46
N GLY A 42 -6.96 -10.80 6.85
CA GLY A 42 -7.35 -11.08 8.23
C GLY A 42 -8.84 -10.88 8.51
N TYR A 43 -9.26 -11.28 9.71
CA TYR A 43 -10.59 -11.12 10.27
C TYR A 43 -10.60 -11.60 11.75
N PRO A 44 -11.27 -10.90 12.69
CA PRO A 44 -11.86 -9.57 12.59
C PRO A 44 -10.81 -8.45 12.72
N ILE A 45 -9.56 -8.80 13.00
CA ILE A 45 -8.42 -7.89 13.09
C ILE A 45 -7.49 -8.18 11.91
N PHE A 46 -6.98 -7.13 11.29
CA PHE A 46 -5.99 -7.24 10.22
C PHE A 46 -4.97 -6.10 10.32
N ILE A 47 -3.71 -6.47 10.11
CA ILE A 47 -2.55 -5.68 10.48
C ILE A 47 -1.81 -5.27 9.22
N TRP A 48 -1.43 -4.00 9.12
CA TRP A 48 -0.55 -3.50 8.05
C TRP A 48 0.83 -3.15 8.61
N GLU A 49 0.92 -2.45 9.74
CA GLU A 49 2.16 -1.86 10.29
C GLU A 49 3.02 -1.16 9.22
N GLN A 50 2.40 -0.26 8.45
CA GLN A 50 3.05 0.45 7.34
C GLN A 50 3.24 1.94 7.64
N LEU A 51 4.50 2.38 7.50
CA LEU A 51 4.92 3.76 7.69
C LEU A 51 5.00 4.51 6.35
N PHE A 52 4.44 5.72 6.33
CA PHE A 52 4.41 6.60 5.17
C PHE A 52 4.87 8.01 5.52
N ASN A 53 5.61 8.62 4.61
CA ASN A 53 5.96 10.04 4.65
C ASN A 53 5.11 10.77 3.60
N ILE A 54 4.22 11.63 4.06
CA ILE A 54 3.33 12.40 3.19
C ILE A 54 3.87 13.84 3.16
N PRO A 55 4.37 14.33 2.02
CA PRO A 55 4.78 15.71 1.88
C PRO A 55 3.56 16.62 2.01
N LEU A 56 3.67 17.64 2.85
CA LEU A 56 2.63 18.65 3.00
C LEU A 56 3.20 20.01 2.60
N ILE A 57 2.76 20.50 1.46
CA ILE A 57 3.18 21.82 0.94
C ILE A 57 2.23 22.88 1.51
N ASN A 58 2.79 23.91 2.14
CA ASN A 58 2.04 25.08 2.64
C ASN A 58 0.84 24.74 3.54
N VAL A 59 1.03 23.87 4.55
CA VAL A 59 -0.02 23.44 5.52
C VAL A 59 -0.79 24.61 6.14
N VAL A 60 -0.13 25.75 6.37
CA VAL A 60 -0.73 26.95 6.99
C VAL A 60 -1.78 27.61 6.08
N ILE A 61 -1.63 27.49 4.76
CA ILE A 61 -2.52 28.07 3.74
C ILE A 61 -3.46 27.01 3.15
N SER A 62 -3.11 25.73 3.32
CA SER A 62 -3.87 24.60 2.80
C SER A 62 -5.25 24.49 3.45
N GLU A 63 -6.29 24.36 2.61
CA GLU A 63 -7.65 24.00 3.05
C GLU A 63 -7.72 22.57 3.62
N HIS A 64 -6.68 21.75 3.38
CA HIS A 64 -6.63 20.34 3.74
C HIS A 64 -6.11 20.15 5.16
N LYS A 65 -7.00 20.34 6.14
CA LYS A 65 -6.72 20.13 7.58
C LYS A 65 -6.90 18.68 8.03
N PHE A 66 -7.28 17.80 7.12
CA PHE A 66 -7.64 16.42 7.41
C PHE A 66 -6.93 15.45 6.48
N LEU A 67 -6.48 14.35 7.06
CA LEU A 67 -6.20 13.12 6.35
C LEU A 67 -7.53 12.41 6.08
N SER A 68 -7.86 12.18 4.82
CA SER A 68 -8.95 11.30 4.42
C SER A 68 -8.43 9.89 4.27
N LEU A 69 -9.20 8.90 4.73
CA LEU A 69 -8.86 7.50 4.60
C LEU A 69 -10.08 6.66 4.23
N GLU A 70 -9.84 5.64 3.42
CA GLU A 70 -10.80 4.62 3.03
C GLU A 70 -10.19 3.24 3.26
N VAL A 71 -10.90 2.38 3.98
CA VAL A 71 -10.58 0.95 4.05
C VAL A 71 -11.34 0.27 2.93
N MET A 72 -10.61 -0.44 2.07
CA MET A 72 -11.14 -1.14 0.91
C MET A 72 -10.97 -2.65 1.09
N ARG A 73 -12.05 -3.39 0.86
CA ARG A 73 -12.02 -4.84 0.67
C ARG A 73 -11.63 -5.16 -0.77
N ILE A 74 -10.69 -6.08 -0.93
CA ILE A 74 -10.17 -6.55 -2.22
C ILE A 74 -10.86 -7.86 -2.59
N GLY A 75 -11.58 -7.86 -3.70
CA GLY A 75 -12.37 -9.01 -4.13
C GLY A 75 -13.72 -9.05 -3.42
N GLY A 76 -14.78 -9.34 -4.17
CA GLY A 76 -16.13 -9.13 -3.65
C GLY A 76 -17.25 -9.95 -4.23
N ASN A 77 -17.05 -10.73 -5.31
CA ASN A 77 -18.06 -11.64 -5.84
C ASN A 77 -17.41 -12.83 -6.56
N PRO A 78 -18.05 -14.00 -6.61
CA PRO A 78 -17.71 -15.08 -7.54
C PRO A 78 -18.11 -14.65 -8.96
N GLY A 79 -17.33 -13.76 -9.54
CA GLY A 79 -17.49 -13.21 -10.88
C GLY A 79 -16.19 -12.58 -11.34
N PRO A 80 -15.99 -12.35 -12.65
CA PRO A 80 -14.70 -11.94 -13.21
C PRO A 80 -14.23 -10.53 -12.80
N SER A 81 -15.06 -9.75 -12.11
CA SER A 81 -14.70 -8.43 -11.62
C SER A 81 -13.83 -8.52 -10.35
N ARG A 82 -12.56 -8.15 -10.45
CA ARG A 82 -11.67 -7.86 -9.31
C ARG A 82 -12.05 -6.54 -8.64
N GLY A 83 -13.29 -6.44 -8.18
CA GLY A 83 -13.83 -5.21 -7.61
C GLY A 83 -13.22 -4.86 -6.26
N TYR A 84 -13.01 -3.57 -6.03
CA TYR A 84 -12.72 -3.00 -4.72
C TYR A 84 -14.03 -2.49 -4.11
N ILE A 85 -14.24 -2.76 -2.82
CA ILE A 85 -15.44 -2.33 -2.09
C ILE A 85 -14.99 -1.49 -0.90
N VAL A 86 -15.43 -0.23 -0.83
CA VAL A 86 -15.13 0.62 0.33
C VAL A 86 -15.97 0.15 1.51
N VAL A 87 -15.30 -0.36 2.53
CA VAL A 87 -15.94 -0.88 3.75
C VAL A 87 -15.93 0.14 4.89
N GLY A 88 -15.06 1.14 4.86
CA GLY A 88 -15.05 2.19 5.87
C GLY A 88 -14.36 3.45 5.39
N ARG A 89 -14.78 4.60 5.91
CA ARG A 89 -14.19 5.92 5.67
C ARG A 89 -13.97 6.63 6.97
N ALA A 90 -12.91 7.43 7.04
CA ALA A 90 -12.76 8.42 8.10
C ALA A 90 -12.05 9.67 7.62
N LYS A 91 -12.18 10.74 8.41
CA LYS A 91 -11.37 11.94 8.31
C LYS A 91 -10.67 12.15 9.65
N VAL A 92 -9.36 12.29 9.62
CA VAL A 92 -8.54 12.48 10.81
C VAL A 92 -7.89 13.85 10.73
N ALA A 93 -8.03 14.65 11.78
CA ALA A 93 -7.37 15.95 11.83
C ALA A 93 -5.84 15.75 11.83
N LEU A 94 -5.13 16.56 11.03
CA LEU A 94 -3.67 16.55 11.06
C LEU A 94 -3.17 17.09 12.42
N PRO A 95 -2.06 16.55 12.96
CA PRO A 95 -1.45 17.06 14.18
C PRO A 95 -1.16 18.55 14.08
N LYS A 96 -1.47 19.29 15.14
CA LYS A 96 -1.23 20.75 15.19
C LYS A 96 0.14 21.10 15.75
N VAL A 97 0.73 20.18 16.52
CA VAL A 97 2.01 20.40 17.19
C VAL A 97 3.09 19.58 16.49
N LEU A 98 4.19 20.25 16.14
CA LEU A 98 5.33 19.62 15.47
C LEU A 98 6.05 18.66 16.41
N GLY A 99 6.54 17.54 15.85
CA GLY A 99 7.36 16.56 16.54
C GLY A 99 6.62 15.66 17.53
N ILE A 100 5.34 15.93 17.82
CA ILE A 100 4.53 15.09 18.71
C ILE A 100 3.87 13.97 17.91
N LYS A 101 4.03 12.73 18.39
CA LYS A 101 3.31 11.56 17.87
C LYS A 101 1.95 11.47 18.55
N GLU A 102 0.90 11.54 17.74
CA GLU A 102 -0.48 11.32 18.15
C GLU A 102 -0.93 9.94 17.67
N CYS A 103 -1.31 9.06 18.58
CA CYS A 103 -1.93 7.76 18.26
C CYS A 103 -3.44 7.87 18.45
N GLN A 104 -4.21 7.42 17.46
CA GLN A 104 -5.66 7.58 17.43
C GLN A 104 -6.33 6.27 17.02
N ARG A 105 -7.37 5.88 17.78
CA ARG A 105 -8.35 4.87 17.37
C ARG A 105 -9.53 5.61 16.73
N VAL A 106 -9.63 5.48 15.41
CA VAL A 106 -10.53 6.28 14.59
C VAL A 106 -11.71 5.43 14.17
N GLY A 107 -12.92 5.88 14.51
CA GLY A 107 -14.16 5.24 14.07
C GLY A 107 -14.33 5.39 12.56
N LEU A 108 -14.66 4.29 11.89
CA LEU A 108 -14.93 4.28 10.46
C LEU A 108 -16.43 4.33 10.23
N VAL A 109 -16.83 4.90 9.09
CA VAL A 109 -18.22 4.94 8.65
C VAL A 109 -18.38 4.44 7.22
N ARG A 110 -19.53 3.85 6.93
CA ARG A 110 -19.91 3.39 5.59
C ARG A 110 -21.26 3.98 5.20
N LEU A 111 -21.45 4.25 3.90
CA LEU A 111 -22.73 4.63 3.34
C LEU A 111 -23.48 3.36 2.92
N VAL A 112 -24.64 3.12 3.51
CA VAL A 112 -25.52 1.98 3.20
C VAL A 112 -26.92 2.55 2.96
N ASP A 113 -27.45 2.36 1.75
CA ASP A 113 -28.79 2.85 1.37
C ASP A 113 -29.02 4.34 1.68
N GLY A 114 -27.99 5.16 1.46
CA GLY A 114 -28.02 6.60 1.72
C GLY A 114 -27.84 7.00 3.20
N GLN A 115 -27.69 6.03 4.12
CA GLN A 115 -27.45 6.27 5.54
C GLN A 115 -25.99 6.05 5.92
N THR A 116 -25.49 6.86 6.84
CA THR A 116 -24.14 6.69 7.40
C THR A 116 -24.21 5.75 8.59
N VAL A 117 -23.52 4.62 8.51
CA VAL A 117 -23.47 3.57 9.54
C VAL A 117 -22.03 3.46 10.04
N GLY A 118 -21.84 3.29 11.35
CA GLY A 118 -20.52 3.03 11.94
C GLY A 118 -20.02 1.63 11.60
N GLU A 119 -18.74 1.49 11.27
CA GLU A 119 -18.14 0.24 10.80
C GLU A 119 -16.73 0.03 11.39
N GLY A 120 -16.66 -0.40 12.64
CA GLY A 120 -15.38 -0.71 13.27
C GLY A 120 -14.43 0.48 13.39
N HIS A 121 -13.13 0.19 13.55
CA HIS A 121 -12.12 1.19 13.85
C HIS A 121 -10.80 0.90 13.14
N ILE A 122 -10.06 1.97 12.83
CA ILE A 122 -8.68 1.91 12.37
C ILE A 122 -7.77 2.61 13.38
N ILE A 123 -6.63 1.99 13.67
CA ILE A 123 -5.63 2.52 14.59
C ILE A 123 -4.48 3.09 13.76
N ILE A 124 -4.22 4.38 13.93
CA ILE A 124 -3.15 5.08 13.22
C ILE A 124 -2.34 5.95 14.16
N SER A 125 -1.09 6.22 13.78
CA SER A 125 -0.27 7.24 14.41
C SER A 125 0.14 8.33 13.41
N LEU A 126 0.05 9.58 13.82
CA LEU A 126 0.43 10.75 13.03
C LEU A 126 1.51 11.55 13.77
N THR A 127 2.47 12.07 13.03
CA THR A 127 3.48 13.01 13.51
C THR A 127 3.71 14.02 12.41
N LEU A 128 3.57 15.30 12.74
CA LEU A 128 3.91 16.37 11.82
C LEU A 128 5.35 16.79 12.07
N ILE A 129 6.17 16.74 11.03
CA ILE A 129 7.56 17.19 11.09
C ILE A 129 7.74 18.34 10.11
N GLN A 130 8.40 19.40 10.57
CA GLN A 130 8.86 20.44 9.68
C GLN A 130 10.24 20.05 9.19
N LEU A 131 10.35 19.78 7.89
CA LEU A 131 11.66 19.66 7.26
C LEU A 131 12.23 21.06 7.13
N ILE A 132 13.26 21.35 7.90
CA ILE A 132 14.04 22.58 7.73
C ILE A 132 14.95 22.34 6.53
N GLY A 133 14.42 22.61 5.34
CA GLY A 133 15.16 22.61 4.08
C GLY A 133 15.83 23.97 3.88
N TYR A 134 17.15 23.95 3.99
CA TYR A 134 18.11 25.03 3.78
C TYR A 134 18.02 25.65 2.37
N LEU A 135 18.54 26.88 2.23
CA LEU A 135 18.95 27.48 0.96
C LEU A 135 19.67 26.44 0.06
N GLY A 136 19.00 25.95 -0.98
CA GLY A 136 19.62 25.58 -2.25
C GLY A 136 20.43 24.28 -2.37
N ILE A 137 19.98 23.13 -1.82
CA ILE A 137 20.47 21.82 -2.31
C ILE A 137 19.30 20.83 -2.39
N GLU A 138 18.98 20.39 -3.61
CA GLU A 138 17.98 19.36 -3.89
C GLU A 138 18.41 18.03 -3.25
N ALA A 139 17.56 17.46 -2.40
CA ALA A 139 17.76 16.09 -1.91
C ALA A 139 17.23 15.09 -2.95
N PRO A 140 17.96 14.01 -3.27
CA PRO A 140 17.50 13.01 -4.21
C PRO A 140 16.40 12.16 -3.56
N PHE A 141 15.18 12.24 -4.10
CA PHE A 141 14.11 11.30 -3.78
C PHE A 141 14.41 9.96 -4.47
N ASN A 142 15.06 9.04 -3.75
CA ASN A 142 15.22 7.67 -4.21
C ASN A 142 13.89 6.92 -4.09
N ASN A 143 13.23 6.75 -5.24
CA ASN A 143 12.23 5.72 -5.47
C ASN A 143 12.93 4.35 -5.41
N LEU A 144 12.89 3.69 -4.26
CA LEU A 144 13.24 2.27 -4.17
C LEU A 144 11.97 1.44 -4.33
N ASN A 145 11.54 1.28 -5.58
CA ASN A 145 10.75 0.13 -6.02
C ASN A 145 11.31 -0.28 -7.38
N GLY A 146 12.01 -1.42 -7.38
CA GLY A 146 12.86 -1.87 -8.47
C GLY A 146 12.10 -2.24 -9.74
N GLU A 147 12.46 -1.58 -10.82
CA GLU A 147 12.42 -2.17 -12.16
C GLU A 147 13.84 -2.63 -12.50
N GLY A 148 14.11 -3.93 -12.33
CA GLY A 148 15.28 -4.56 -12.90
C GLY A 148 15.04 -4.85 -14.38
N ARG A 149 15.51 -3.96 -15.25
CA ARG A 149 15.84 -4.29 -16.64
C ARG A 149 17.27 -3.84 -16.88
N GLU A 150 18.10 -4.76 -17.38
CA GLU A 150 19.01 -4.48 -18.47
C GLU A 150 19.64 -5.79 -18.95
N GLY A 151 19.23 -6.21 -20.15
CA GLY A 151 20.16 -6.86 -21.05
C GLY A 151 20.85 -5.78 -21.86
N VAL A 152 22.16 -5.92 -22.09
CA VAL A 152 22.87 -5.32 -23.21
C VAL A 152 23.96 -6.28 -23.67
N GLU A 153 24.02 -6.42 -24.98
CA GLU A 153 24.91 -7.23 -25.81
C GLU A 153 26.40 -6.85 -25.76
N GLU A 154 27.20 -7.90 -25.98
CA GLU A 154 28.42 -8.01 -26.81
C GLU A 154 29.54 -6.96 -26.76
N ASN A 155 30.76 -7.45 -26.53
CA ASN A 155 31.85 -7.27 -27.51
C ASN A 155 32.95 -8.33 -27.38
N ASN A 156 33.32 -8.85 -28.55
CA ASN A 156 34.33 -9.86 -28.85
C ASN A 156 35.77 -9.43 -28.51
N ILE A 157 36.68 -10.39 -28.27
CA ILE A 157 37.96 -10.54 -28.99
C ILE A 157 38.54 -11.95 -28.76
N SER A 158 38.93 -12.54 -29.89
CA SER A 158 39.42 -13.88 -30.21
C SER A 158 40.83 -14.26 -29.75
N ARG A 159 41.08 -15.57 -29.55
CA ARG A 159 42.26 -16.40 -29.95
C ARG A 159 42.22 -17.71 -29.15
N GLY A 160 42.37 -18.93 -29.67
CA GLY A 160 42.61 -19.48 -31.00
C GLY A 160 42.64 -21.02 -30.85
N ARG A 161 42.40 -21.74 -31.97
CA ARG A 161 43.07 -23.00 -32.38
C ARG A 161 43.04 -24.20 -31.40
N ASP A 162 42.60 -25.41 -31.73
CA ASP A 162 42.81 -26.22 -32.94
C ASP A 162 41.73 -27.31 -33.08
N ASP A 163 41.33 -27.53 -34.33
CA ASP A 163 40.85 -28.72 -35.05
C ASP A 163 39.84 -29.78 -34.50
N PRO A 164 39.02 -30.39 -35.41
CA PRO A 164 37.94 -31.35 -35.16
C PRO A 164 38.41 -32.79 -35.50
N PRO A 165 37.58 -33.78 -35.93
CA PRO A 165 36.20 -34.22 -35.61
C PRO A 165 36.21 -35.67 -35.01
N VAL A 166 35.11 -36.36 -34.68
CA VAL A 166 34.39 -37.34 -35.55
C VAL A 166 33.56 -38.32 -34.67
N ASP A 167 32.42 -38.74 -35.24
CA ASP A 167 31.54 -39.93 -35.04
C ASP A 167 30.94 -40.30 -33.68
N VAL A 168 29.60 -40.39 -33.53
CA VAL A 168 28.55 -41.25 -34.16
C VAL A 168 28.33 -42.56 -33.39
N GLY A 169 27.08 -42.75 -32.97
CA GLY A 169 26.52 -43.96 -32.36
C GLY A 169 25.71 -43.55 -31.12
N GLY A 170 24.38 -43.63 -31.07
CA GLY A 170 23.47 -44.58 -31.69
C GLY A 170 22.86 -45.47 -30.60
N LEU A 171 21.53 -45.57 -30.61
CA LEU A 171 20.64 -46.51 -29.87
C LEU A 171 20.34 -46.15 -28.40
N LYS A 172 19.10 -45.82 -28.02
CA LYS A 172 17.80 -46.54 -27.98
C LYS A 172 17.62 -47.47 -26.76
N PHE A 173 16.61 -47.08 -25.95
CA PHE A 173 15.60 -47.81 -25.17
C PHE A 173 15.99 -48.85 -24.10
N SER A 174 15.28 -48.72 -22.97
CA SER A 174 14.44 -49.72 -22.25
C SER A 174 14.63 -49.51 -20.74
N ALA A 175 13.64 -49.62 -19.84
CA ALA A 175 12.22 -49.94 -19.88
C ALA A 175 11.53 -49.21 -18.71
#